data_AF-A0A9K3EFD4-F1
#
_entry.id   AF-A0A9K3EFD4-F1
#
_cell.length_a   1.000
_cell.length_b   1.000
_cell.length_c   1.000
_cell.angle_alpha   90.00
_cell.angle_beta   90.00
_cell.angle_gamma   90.00
#
_symmetry.space_group_name_H-M   'P 1'
#
loop_
_entity.id
_entity.type
_entity.pdbx_description
1 polymer ?
#
loop_
_entity_poly.entity_id
_entity_poly.type
_entity_poly.pdbx_seq_one_letter_code
_entity_poly.pdbx_strand_id
1 'polypeptide(L)' 'MTLKVYCDRIFQPSRAILIFCKMNGIDFEEITINILKGEQHTPEYKGLFSLICMNKIIINNK' A
#
# COMPACT_ATOMS: atom_id res chain seq x y z
N MET A 1 -10.89 -13.51 1.85
CA MET A 1 -10.60 -12.10 2.16
C MET A 1 -9.23 -11.79 1.60
N THR A 2 -9.10 -10.75 0.79
CA THR A 2 -7.86 -10.47 0.05
C THR A 2 -7.19 -9.23 0.64
N LEU A 3 -5.92 -9.35 1.02
CA LEU A 3 -5.12 -8.25 1.54
C LEU A 3 -4.97 -7.17 0.45
N LYS A 4 -5.23 -5.89 0.74
CA LYS A 4 -5.01 -4.81 -0.23
C LYS A 4 -3.77 -4.02 0.14
N VAL A 5 -2.79 -3.94 -0.75
CA VAL A 5 -1.54 -3.22 -0.58
C VAL A 5 -1.54 -1.99 -1.46
N TYR A 6 -1.80 -0.84 -0.85
CA TYR A 6 -1.76 0.46 -1.50
C TYR A 6 -0.34 1.01 -1.48
N CYS A 7 0.32 1.14 -2.63
CA CYS A 7 1.71 1.58 -2.66
C CYS A 7 2.13 2.19 -4.01
N ASP A 8 3.24 2.92 -3.99
CA ASP A 8 3.93 3.39 -5.19
C ASP A 8 5.29 2.70 -5.28
N ARG A 9 5.57 1.98 -6.38
CA ARG A 9 6.81 1.21 -6.55
C ARG A 9 8.06 2.08 -6.68
N ILE A 10 7.90 3.40 -6.83
CA ILE A 10 9.02 4.33 -6.81
C ILE A 10 9.76 4.31 -5.46
N PHE A 11 9.05 4.00 -4.37
CA PHE A 11 9.64 3.93 -3.04
C PHE A 11 10.15 2.52 -2.73
N GLN A 12 11.42 2.43 -2.32
CA GLN A 12 12.04 1.20 -1.80
C GLN A 12 11.19 0.48 -0.71
N PRO A 13 10.63 1.17 0.31
CA PRO A 13 9.85 0.50 1.34
C PRO A 13 8.58 -0.19 0.79
N SER A 14 7.92 0.39 -0.21
CA SER A 14 6.79 -0.23 -0.89
C SER A 14 7.19 -1.55 -1.57
N ARG A 15 8.34 -1.55 -2.26
CA ARG A 15 8.87 -2.77 -2.89
C ARG A 15 9.19 -3.86 -1.88
N ALA A 16 9.71 -3.50 -0.70
CA ALA A 16 10.01 -4.46 0.35
C ALA A 16 8.75 -5.20 0.84
N ILE A 17 7.62 -4.49 1.00
CA ILE A 17 6.34 -5.09 1.39
C ILE A 17 5.83 -6.05 0.31
N LEU A 18 5.85 -5.63 -0.97
CA LEU A 18 5.42 -6.48 -2.07
C LEU A 18 6.24 -7.77 -2.16
N ILE A 19 7.56 -7.66 -1.99
CA ILE A 19 8.47 -8.81 -1.96
C ILE A 19 8.16 -9.70 -0.75
N PHE A 20 7.97 -9.12 0.42
CA PHE A 20 7.62 -9.86 1.64
C PHE A 20 6.34 -10.68 1.45
N CYS A 21 5.27 -10.07 0.93
CA CYS A 21 4.02 -10.78 0.70
C CYS A 21 4.19 -11.92 -0.32
N LYS A 22 4.91 -11.68 -1.42
CA LYS A 22 5.19 -12.72 -2.43
C LYS A 22 6.04 -13.87 -1.88
N MET A 23 7.09 -13.56 -1.12
CA MET A 23 8.00 -14.56 -0.56
C MET A 23 7.34 -15.44 0.50
N ASN A 24 6.38 -14.89 1.24
CA ASN A 24 5.63 -15.63 2.27
C ASN A 24 4.36 -16.31 1.74
N GLY A 25 4.07 -16.23 0.43
CA GLY A 25 2.87 -16.82 -0.16
C GLY A 25 1.57 -16.17 0.34
N ILE A 26 1.61 -14.90 0.72
CA ILE A 26 0.44 -14.15 1.17
C ILE A 26 -0.26 -13.64 -0.09
N ASP A 27 -1.53 -14.00 -0.29
CA ASP A 27 -2.34 -13.45 -1.37
C ASP A 27 -2.74 -12.00 -1.07
N PHE A 28 -2.39 -11.11 -1.99
CA PHE A 28 -2.73 -9.70 -1.90
C PHE A 28 -3.06 -9.09 -3.27
N GLU A 29 -3.89 -8.06 -3.23
CA GLU A 29 -4.20 -7.18 -4.33
C GLU A 29 -3.33 -5.92 -4.21
N GLU A 30 -2.54 -5.65 -5.24
CA GLU A 30 -1.71 -4.45 -5.30
C GLU A 30 -2.51 -3.30 -5.93
N ILE A 31 -2.61 -2.19 -5.20
CA ILE A 31 -3.26 -0.97 -5.68
C ILE A 31 -2.17 0.10 -5.80
N THR A 32 -1.88 0.49 -7.05
CA THR A 32 -0.90 1.56 -7.30
C THR A 32 -1.51 2.91 -7.00
N ILE A 33 -0.88 3.68 -6.12
CA ILE A 33 -1.20 5.10 -5.88
C ILE A 33 -0.10 5.93 -6.51
N ASN A 34 -0.43 6.90 -7.35
CA ASN A 34 0.56 7.80 -7.91
C ASN A 34 0.87 8.95 -6.95
N ILE A 35 1.96 8.82 -6.20
CA ILE A 35 2.31 9.81 -5.18
C ILE A 35 2.79 11.12 -5.80
N LEU A 36 3.44 11.03 -6.97
CA LEU A 36 3.92 12.20 -7.71
C LEU A 36 2.78 13.07 -8.24
N LYS A 37 1.60 12.48 -8.49
CA LYS A 37 0.38 13.20 -8.88
C LYS A 37 -0.44 13.71 -7.69
N GLY A 38 -0.01 13.45 -6.46
CA GLY A 38 -0.76 13.87 -5.27
C GLY A 38 -2.01 13.04 -4.99
N GLU A 39 -2.16 11.86 -5.60
CA GLU A 39 -3.34 11.01 -5.42
C GLU A 39 -3.57 10.64 -3.96
N GLN A 40 -2.51 10.56 -3.15
CA GLN A 40 -2.58 10.32 -1.71
C GLN A 40 -3.37 11.38 -0.92
N HIS A 41 -3.64 12.55 -1.50
CA HIS A 41 -4.41 13.63 -0.87
C HIS A 41 -5.89 13.59 -1.22
N THR A 42 -6.32 12.70 -2.14
CA THR A 42 -7.74 12.59 -2.49
C THR A 42 -8.55 12.06 -1.30
N PRO A 43 -9.85 12.35 -1.23
CA PRO A 43 -10.72 11.90 -0.13
C PRO A 43 -10.69 10.38 0.09
N GLU A 44 -10.46 9.62 -0.99
CA GLU A 44 -10.34 8.16 -0.99
C GLU A 44 -9.18 7.66 -0.12
N TYR A 45 -8.06 8.40 -0.10
CA TYR A 45 -6.83 8.02 0.61
C TYR A 45 -6.54 8.89 1.85
N LYS A 46 -7.36 9.92 2.10
CA LYS A 46 -7.19 10.87 3.20
C LYS A 46 -7.17 10.21 4.59
N GLY A 47 -7.84 9.06 4.75
CA GLY A 47 -7.80 8.22 5.97
C GLY A 47 -6.63 7.23 6.05
N LEU A 48 -5.99 6.92 4.92
CA LEU A 48 -4.74 6.15 4.84
C LEU A 48 -3.52 7.00 5.20
N PHE A 49 -3.58 8.28 4.84
CA PHE A 49 -2.43 9.17 4.66
C PHE A 49 -1.62 9.47 5.91
N SER A 50 -2.21 9.34 7.11
CA SER A 50 -1.45 9.53 8.36
C SER A 50 -0.29 8.53 8.56
N LEU A 51 -0.18 7.49 7.72
CA LEU A 51 0.92 6.52 7.72
C LEU A 51 1.67 6.41 6.37
N ILE A 52 1.42 7.28 5.39
CA ILE A 52 2.04 7.15 4.05
C ILE A 52 3.55 7.48 4.07
N CYS A 53 4.06 8.10 5.13
CA CYS A 53 5.51 8.23 5.38
C CYS A 53 6.14 7.03 6.14
N MET A 54 5.33 6.12 6.67
CA MET A 54 5.78 4.87 7.30
C MET A 54 4.76 3.76 7.03
N ASN A 55 4.90 3.10 5.88
CA ASN A 55 4.45 1.73 5.60
C ASN A 55 3.25 1.23 6.42
N LYS A 56 2.01 1.48 5.95
CA LYS A 56 0.85 0.74 6.44
C LYS A 56 0.40 -0.31 5.42
N ILE A 57 0.62 -1.58 5.78
CA ILE A 57 -0.12 -2.71 5.24
C ILE A 57 -1.54 -2.60 5.81
N ILE A 58 -2.55 -2.36 4.95
CA ILE A 58 -3.95 -2.35 5.40
C ILE A 58 -4.45 -3.77 5.32
N ILE A 59 -4.32 -4.47 6.43
CA ILE A 59 -5.01 -5.74 6.65
C ILE A 59 -6.46 -5.38 6.97
N ASN A 60 -7.32 -5.31 5.94
CA ASN A 60 -8.77 -5.32 6.17
C ASN A 60 -9.15 -6.73 6.67
N ASN A 61 -8.93 -6.97 7.97
CA ASN A 61 -9.58 -8.04 8.71
C ASN A 61 -10.98 -7.52 9.06
N LYS A 62 -11.99 -8.00 8.34
CA LYS A 62 -13.38 -7.83 8.74
C LYS A 62 -14.00 -9.20 8.94
#